data_AF-A0A2V2RVK5-F1
#
_entry.id   AF-A0A2V2RVK5-F1
#
_cell.length_a   1.000
_cell.length_b   1.000
_cell.length_c   1.000
_cell.angle_alpha   90.00
_cell.angle_beta   90.00
_cell.angle_gamma   90.00
#
_symmetry.space_group_name_H-M   'P 1'
#
loop_
_entity.id
_entity.type
_entity.pdbx_description
1 polymer ?
#
loop_
_entity_poly.entity_id
_entity_poly.type
_entity_poly.pdbx_seq_one_letter_code
_entity_poly.pdbx_strand_id
1 'polypeptide(L)'
;MCSHNKFMPIACPHKVEQGAPFCIAEEPVDVPCGAFLYQRIEQPDQIPPPNENIIDIAILDMNHGWPNLGHDSIVHLIKDAACDILTILQSTGLSLRALSYDIRRTAIIPEKSGGRFRLYLGTGGPGHIDPHQNDGKYEGSQGIVENIAWEAPLFRLFDSIYADENSALLAVCHTFGVMCRWSGIARAVLRGPEEGGKSSGVLENILTPEGQQHPWFRHFAEMLPGKNRLRIMDSRLYDLILNGSLKNGATPIGFETVKIGGPQGKSVTMMEWVRDKGGIMPRIFAVNHHPEIIDRKRQLQILQRKFDHGEVTREWYEERLRLVT
;
A
#
# COMPACT_ATOMS: atom_id res chain seq x y z
N MET A 1 24.82 -24.09 -20.78
CA MET A 1 23.39 -23.82 -21.04
C MET A 1 22.59 -24.33 -19.87
N CYS A 2 21.94 -23.44 -19.12
CA CYS A 2 20.78 -23.63 -18.22
C CYS A 2 20.71 -22.41 -17.28
N SER A 3 20.36 -21.25 -17.86
CA SER A 3 20.03 -20.05 -17.08
C SER A 3 18.76 -20.32 -16.28
N HIS A 4 18.91 -20.54 -14.98
CA HIS A 4 17.79 -20.54 -14.05
C HIS A 4 17.35 -19.10 -13.82
N ASN A 5 16.47 -18.60 -14.70
CA ASN A 5 15.68 -17.41 -14.40
C ASN A 5 14.65 -17.82 -13.33
N LYS A 6 15.02 -17.75 -12.06
CA LYS A 6 14.09 -17.83 -10.93
C LYS A 6 13.37 -16.48 -10.82
N PHE A 7 12.44 -16.21 -11.74
CA PHE A 7 11.42 -15.20 -11.50
C PHE A 7 10.40 -15.82 -10.54
N MET A 8 10.23 -15.24 -9.36
CA MET A 8 9.00 -15.44 -8.59
C MET A 8 7.86 -14.98 -9.50
N PRO A 9 6.90 -15.84 -9.86
CA PRO A 9 5.77 -15.39 -10.65
C PRO A 9 4.97 -14.40 -9.79
N ILE A 10 4.91 -13.15 -10.23
CA ILE A 10 4.05 -12.08 -9.67
C ILE A 10 2.55 -12.41 -9.89
N ALA A 11 2.26 -13.47 -10.63
CA ALA A 11 0.93 -13.95 -10.98
C ALA A 11 0.71 -15.36 -10.41
N CYS A 12 -0.51 -15.64 -9.94
CA CYS A 12 -0.84 -16.96 -9.42
C CYS A 12 -0.71 -18.06 -10.50
N PRO A 13 -0.49 -19.34 -10.13
CA PRO A 13 -0.31 -20.44 -11.07
C PRO A 13 -1.39 -20.54 -12.14
N HIS A 14 -2.65 -20.26 -11.78
CA HIS A 14 -3.77 -20.25 -12.71
C HIS A 14 -3.62 -19.22 -13.83
N LYS A 15 -3.12 -18.02 -13.51
CA LYS A 15 -2.83 -16.96 -14.51
C LYS A 15 -1.66 -17.34 -15.42
N VAL A 16 -0.65 -18.00 -14.84
CA VAL A 16 0.51 -18.51 -15.60
C VAL A 16 0.06 -19.58 -16.60
N GLU A 17 -0.82 -20.50 -16.19
CA GLU A 17 -1.35 -21.57 -17.05
C GLU A 17 -2.30 -21.04 -18.14
N GLN A 18 -3.16 -20.08 -17.82
CA GLN A 18 -4.12 -19.53 -18.79
C GLN A 18 -3.54 -18.43 -19.69
N GLY A 19 -2.30 -17.99 -19.45
CA GLY A 19 -1.68 -16.88 -20.19
C GLY A 19 -2.40 -15.54 -20.04
N ALA A 20 -3.35 -15.45 -19.10
CA ALA A 20 -4.17 -14.27 -18.87
C ALA A 20 -3.61 -13.46 -17.68
N PRO A 21 -3.41 -12.14 -17.82
CA PRO A 21 -2.98 -11.29 -16.70
C PRO A 21 -4.04 -11.19 -15.59
N PHE A 22 -5.28 -11.61 -15.86
CA PHE A 22 -6.42 -11.63 -14.96
C PHE A 22 -7.21 -12.94 -15.05
N CYS A 23 -7.85 -13.34 -13.95
CA CYS A 23 -9.06 -14.15 -14.03
C CYS A 23 -10.13 -13.24 -14.67
N ILE A 24 -10.68 -13.66 -15.81
CA ILE A 24 -11.45 -12.85 -16.79
C ILE A 24 -12.74 -12.23 -16.24
N ALA A 25 -13.14 -12.52 -15.00
CA ALA A 25 -14.43 -12.10 -14.49
C ALA A 25 -14.42 -10.68 -13.91
N GLU A 26 -15.53 -10.00 -14.15
CA GLU A 26 -15.73 -8.55 -14.21
C GLU A 26 -15.64 -7.85 -12.83
N GLU A 27 -15.82 -8.62 -11.75
CA GLU A 27 -15.68 -8.15 -10.37
C GLU A 27 -14.68 -9.00 -9.55
N PRO A 28 -14.07 -8.45 -8.48
CA PRO A 28 -13.17 -9.21 -7.62
C PRO A 28 -13.81 -10.46 -7.00
N VAL A 29 -15.14 -10.46 -6.86
CA VAL A 29 -16.01 -11.53 -6.33
C VAL A 29 -15.96 -12.81 -7.18
N ASP A 30 -15.57 -12.70 -8.44
CA ASP A 30 -15.58 -13.82 -9.38
C ASP A 30 -14.20 -14.46 -9.51
N VAL A 31 -13.64 -14.94 -8.40
CA VAL A 31 -12.64 -16.00 -8.52
C VAL A 31 -13.38 -17.28 -8.90
N PRO A 32 -12.98 -18.03 -9.94
CA PRO A 32 -13.68 -19.26 -10.36
C PRO A 32 -13.90 -20.31 -9.27
N CYS A 33 -13.27 -20.15 -8.10
CA CYS A 33 -13.31 -21.07 -6.98
C CYS A 33 -13.94 -20.51 -5.69
N GLY A 34 -14.49 -19.28 -5.67
CA GLY A 34 -15.16 -18.69 -4.48
C GLY A 34 -14.24 -18.39 -3.28
N ALA A 35 -12.92 -18.45 -3.47
CA ALA A 35 -11.94 -18.33 -2.38
C ALA A 35 -11.66 -16.89 -1.92
N PHE A 36 -12.17 -15.90 -2.64
CA PHE A 36 -11.96 -14.48 -2.33
C PHE A 36 -13.24 -13.67 -2.51
N LEU A 37 -13.50 -12.82 -1.53
CA LEU A 37 -14.60 -11.87 -1.50
C LEU A 37 -14.03 -10.45 -1.33
N TYR A 38 -14.70 -9.46 -1.89
CA TYR A 38 -14.35 -8.06 -1.74
C TYR A 38 -15.59 -7.23 -1.48
N GLN A 39 -15.51 -6.27 -0.56
CA GLN A 39 -16.57 -5.31 -0.34
C GLN A 39 -16.00 -3.95 0.05
N ARG A 40 -16.49 -2.89 -0.59
CA ARG A 40 -16.26 -1.50 -0.17
C ARG A 40 -17.29 -1.13 0.89
N ILE A 41 -16.84 -0.50 1.96
CA ILE A 41 -17.63 -0.04 3.10
C ILE A 41 -17.66 1.48 3.08
N GLU A 42 -18.81 2.02 2.73
CA GLU A 42 -19.11 3.44 2.66
C GLU A 42 -20.15 3.85 3.72
N GLN A 43 -20.89 2.89 4.27
CA GLN A 43 -21.87 3.07 5.33
C GLN A 43 -21.74 1.97 6.40
N PRO A 44 -22.07 2.25 7.69
CA PRO A 44 -21.89 1.27 8.76
C PRO A 44 -22.73 -0.02 8.59
N ASP A 45 -23.91 0.07 8.00
CA ASP A 45 -24.82 -1.05 7.74
C ASP A 45 -24.32 -1.98 6.61
N GLN A 46 -23.33 -1.55 5.84
CA GLN A 46 -22.67 -2.37 4.83
C GLN A 46 -21.65 -3.33 5.44
N ILE A 47 -21.23 -3.15 6.70
CA ILE A 47 -20.25 -4.03 7.35
C ILE A 47 -20.89 -5.42 7.51
N PRO A 48 -20.41 -6.44 6.78
CA PRO A 48 -21.00 -7.78 6.90
C PRO A 48 -20.62 -8.37 8.26
N PRO A 49 -21.46 -9.24 8.86
CA PRO A 49 -21.12 -9.87 10.12
C PRO A 49 -19.83 -10.71 10.00
N PRO A 50 -19.08 -10.88 11.12
CA PRO A 50 -17.98 -11.84 11.19
C PRO A 50 -18.45 -13.25 10.82
N ASN A 51 -17.59 -14.03 10.16
CA ASN A 51 -17.86 -15.42 9.80
C ASN A 51 -16.60 -16.24 10.09
N GLU A 52 -16.73 -17.31 10.88
CA GLU A 52 -15.62 -18.16 11.31
C GLU A 52 -14.91 -18.86 10.13
N ASN A 53 -15.61 -19.04 9.01
CA ASN A 53 -15.06 -19.61 7.78
C ASN A 53 -14.44 -18.57 6.84
N ILE A 54 -14.34 -17.31 7.26
CA ILE A 54 -13.80 -16.22 6.44
C ILE A 54 -12.69 -15.50 7.21
N ILE A 55 -11.50 -15.46 6.61
CA ILE A 55 -10.40 -14.63 7.09
C ILE A 55 -10.60 -13.22 6.52
N ASP A 56 -10.92 -12.28 7.40
CA ASP A 56 -11.15 -10.89 7.04
C ASP A 56 -9.87 -10.06 7.09
N ILE A 57 -9.65 -9.28 6.02
CA ILE A 57 -8.53 -8.36 5.84
C ILE A 57 -9.10 -6.95 5.70
N ALA A 58 -8.64 -6.03 6.55
CA ALA A 58 -9.07 -4.63 6.48
C ALA A 58 -8.17 -3.85 5.52
N ILE A 59 -8.79 -3.13 4.59
CA ILE A 59 -8.12 -2.12 3.76
C ILE A 59 -8.53 -0.74 4.26
N LEU A 60 -7.55 0.07 4.63
CA LEU A 60 -7.72 1.47 5.00
C LEU A 60 -7.62 2.29 3.71
N ASP A 61 -8.76 2.58 3.08
CA ASP A 61 -8.80 3.33 1.84
C ASP A 61 -8.70 4.84 2.08
N MET A 62 -7.55 5.41 1.70
CA MET A 62 -7.24 6.83 1.85
C MET A 62 -7.53 7.65 0.59
N ASN A 63 -8.23 7.09 -0.39
CA ASN A 63 -8.43 7.74 -1.69
C ASN A 63 -9.32 8.99 -1.65
N HIS A 64 -10.14 9.18 -0.61
CA HIS A 64 -11.07 10.30 -0.48
C HIS A 64 -11.97 10.45 -1.73
N GLY A 65 -12.47 9.33 -2.26
CA GLY A 65 -13.35 9.31 -3.44
C GLY A 65 -12.64 9.53 -4.79
N TRP A 66 -11.31 9.65 -4.80
CA TRP A 66 -10.53 9.69 -6.04
C TRP A 66 -10.26 8.28 -6.57
N PRO A 67 -10.17 8.11 -7.90
CA PRO A 67 -9.69 6.87 -8.51
C PRO A 67 -8.29 6.49 -7.99
N ASN A 68 -8.11 5.25 -7.53
CA ASN A 68 -6.88 4.82 -6.85
C ASN A 68 -6.39 3.46 -7.39
N LEU A 69 -5.46 3.51 -8.36
CA LEU A 69 -4.84 2.30 -8.93
C LEU A 69 -4.09 1.46 -7.88
N GLY A 70 -3.53 2.11 -6.87
CA GLY A 70 -2.85 1.42 -5.78
C GLY A 70 -3.82 0.59 -4.94
N HIS A 71 -4.99 1.14 -4.63
CA HIS A 71 -6.07 0.40 -3.96
C HIS A 71 -6.49 -0.85 -4.77
N ASP A 72 -6.80 -0.70 -6.06
CA ASP A 72 -7.19 -1.84 -6.90
C ASP A 72 -6.08 -2.89 -6.97
N SER A 73 -4.82 -2.44 -7.04
CA SER A 73 -3.66 -3.32 -7.06
C SER A 73 -3.53 -4.11 -5.75
N ILE A 74 -3.78 -3.49 -4.60
CA ILE A 74 -3.81 -4.17 -3.29
C ILE A 74 -4.92 -5.21 -3.24
N VAL A 75 -6.14 -4.88 -3.67
CA VAL A 75 -7.26 -5.84 -3.72
C VAL A 75 -6.89 -7.04 -4.60
N HIS A 76 -6.28 -6.79 -5.76
CA HIS A 76 -5.82 -7.86 -6.65
C HIS A 76 -4.67 -8.69 -6.08
N LEU A 77 -3.76 -8.10 -5.30
CA LEU A 77 -2.70 -8.86 -4.62
C LEU A 77 -3.29 -9.81 -3.58
N ILE A 78 -4.33 -9.41 -2.86
CA ILE A 78 -5.03 -10.31 -1.92
C ILE A 78 -5.74 -11.43 -2.68
N LYS A 79 -6.40 -11.12 -3.80
CA LYS A 79 -7.01 -12.12 -4.69
C LYS A 79 -5.98 -13.12 -5.23
N ASP A 80 -4.79 -12.63 -5.62
CA ASP A 80 -3.70 -13.47 -6.10
C ASP A 80 -3.17 -14.37 -4.97
N ALA A 81 -2.99 -13.81 -3.77
CA ALA A 81 -2.60 -14.59 -2.59
C ALA A 81 -3.64 -15.68 -2.26
N ALA A 82 -4.94 -15.38 -2.34
CA ALA A 82 -6.00 -16.37 -2.16
C ALA A 82 -5.89 -17.53 -3.16
N CYS A 83 -5.56 -17.23 -4.42
CA CYS A 83 -5.31 -18.25 -5.44
C CYS A 83 -4.08 -19.11 -5.11
N ASP A 84 -3.00 -18.49 -4.63
CA ASP A 84 -1.75 -19.19 -4.32
C ASP A 84 -1.92 -20.20 -3.18
N ILE A 85 -2.82 -19.93 -2.23
CA ILE A 85 -3.14 -20.82 -1.09
C ILE A 85 -4.47 -21.56 -1.27
N LEU A 86 -5.01 -21.62 -2.49
CA LEU A 86 -6.37 -22.12 -2.74
C LEU A 86 -6.61 -23.53 -2.19
N THR A 87 -5.66 -24.45 -2.40
CA THR A 87 -5.79 -25.83 -1.90
C THR A 87 -5.91 -25.88 -0.37
N ILE A 88 -5.18 -25.01 0.33
CA ILE A 88 -5.25 -24.89 1.79
C ILE A 88 -6.64 -24.38 2.19
N LEU A 89 -7.07 -23.25 1.60
CA LEU A 89 -8.38 -22.66 1.84
C LEU A 89 -9.50 -23.68 1.66
N GLN A 90 -9.52 -24.39 0.52
CA GLN A 90 -10.51 -25.44 0.23
C GLN A 90 -10.48 -26.59 1.23
N SER A 91 -9.29 -27.09 1.59
CA SER A 91 -9.17 -28.20 2.55
C SER A 91 -9.65 -27.83 3.96
N THR A 92 -9.60 -26.55 4.30
CA THR A 92 -10.03 -26.01 5.60
C THR A 92 -11.45 -25.45 5.59
N GLY A 93 -12.11 -25.37 4.43
CA GLY A 93 -13.40 -24.71 4.28
C GLY A 93 -13.35 -23.19 4.51
N LEU A 94 -12.17 -22.58 4.40
CA LEU A 94 -11.95 -21.15 4.60
C LEU A 94 -11.99 -20.38 3.28
N SER A 95 -12.35 -19.10 3.35
CA SER A 95 -12.18 -18.11 2.28
C SER A 95 -11.50 -16.85 2.79
N LEU A 96 -10.94 -16.03 1.90
CA LEU A 96 -10.46 -14.69 2.23
C LEU A 96 -11.51 -13.63 1.88
N ARG A 97 -11.63 -12.58 2.69
CA ARG A 97 -12.44 -11.41 2.36
C ARG A 97 -11.69 -10.12 2.63
N ALA A 98 -11.60 -9.26 1.64
CA ALA A 98 -11.09 -7.91 1.79
C ALA A 98 -12.24 -6.91 2.01
N LEU A 99 -12.21 -6.21 3.13
CA LEU A 99 -13.15 -5.14 3.45
C LEU A 99 -12.44 -3.79 3.34
N SER A 100 -12.86 -2.96 2.40
CA SER A 100 -12.25 -1.66 2.13
C SER A 100 -13.06 -0.53 2.72
N TYR A 101 -12.53 0.11 3.75
CA TYR A 101 -13.17 1.21 4.46
C TYR A 101 -12.74 2.54 3.86
N ASP A 102 -13.68 3.35 3.34
CA ASP A 102 -13.42 4.72 2.86
C ASP A 102 -13.22 5.65 4.07
N ILE A 103 -12.04 5.58 4.67
CA ILE A 103 -11.73 6.20 5.97
C ILE A 103 -12.01 7.70 5.94
N ARG A 104 -11.53 8.37 4.90
CA ARG A 104 -11.44 9.83 4.90
C ARG A 104 -12.78 10.51 4.62
N ARG A 105 -13.65 9.90 3.80
CA ARG A 105 -14.99 10.48 3.52
C ARG A 105 -16.03 10.09 4.56
N THR A 106 -15.90 8.90 5.15
CA THR A 106 -16.97 8.32 5.99
C THR A 106 -16.65 8.36 7.48
N ALA A 107 -15.36 8.48 7.84
CA ALA A 107 -14.85 8.30 9.19
C ALA A 107 -15.17 6.92 9.81
N ILE A 108 -15.59 5.94 9.00
CA ILE A 108 -15.80 4.56 9.43
C ILE A 108 -14.44 3.88 9.50
N ILE A 109 -14.03 3.51 10.72
CA ILE A 109 -12.77 2.79 10.97
C ILE A 109 -13.08 1.31 11.21
N PRO A 110 -12.25 0.38 10.71
CA PRO A 110 -12.35 -1.03 11.11
C PRO A 110 -12.34 -1.20 12.62
N GLU A 111 -12.88 -2.32 13.09
CA GLU A 111 -12.78 -2.73 14.49
C GLU A 111 -11.32 -2.78 14.96
N LYS A 112 -11.12 -2.57 16.26
CA LYS A 112 -9.80 -2.63 16.90
C LYS A 112 -9.10 -3.97 16.64
N SER A 113 -7.78 -3.96 16.74
CA SER A 113 -6.96 -5.18 16.68
C SER A 113 -7.41 -6.23 17.68
N GLY A 114 -7.11 -7.50 17.39
CA GLY A 114 -7.45 -8.62 18.25
C GLY A 114 -8.89 -9.14 18.10
N GLY A 115 -9.78 -8.38 17.46
CA GLY A 115 -11.12 -8.83 17.07
C GLY A 115 -11.10 -9.60 15.75
N ARG A 116 -11.91 -9.11 14.81
CA ARG A 116 -12.11 -9.71 13.48
C ARG A 116 -10.87 -9.69 12.57
N PHE A 117 -10.05 -8.64 12.67
CA PHE A 117 -8.95 -8.41 11.73
C PHE A 117 -7.60 -8.70 12.37
N ARG A 118 -6.75 -9.41 11.62
CA ARG A 118 -5.32 -9.60 11.94
C ARG A 118 -4.41 -8.92 10.94
N LEU A 119 -4.87 -8.63 9.73
CA LEU A 119 -4.11 -7.94 8.71
C LEU A 119 -4.83 -6.66 8.27
N TYR A 120 -4.08 -5.56 8.28
CA TYR A 120 -4.51 -4.24 7.85
C TYR A 120 -3.61 -3.76 6.72
N LEU A 121 -4.20 -3.24 5.65
CA LEU A 121 -3.49 -2.74 4.47
C LEU A 121 -3.88 -1.29 4.22
N GLY A 122 -2.93 -0.37 4.31
CA GLY A 122 -3.14 1.05 4.09
C GLY A 122 -2.84 1.46 2.66
N THR A 123 -3.75 2.21 2.02
CA THR A 123 -3.55 2.68 0.64
C THR A 123 -2.95 4.08 0.58
N GLY A 124 -2.50 4.45 -0.62
CA GLY A 124 -2.19 5.85 -0.96
C GLY A 124 -3.46 6.70 -1.08
N GLY A 125 -3.27 8.02 -1.20
CA GLY A 125 -4.35 8.98 -1.19
C GLY A 125 -3.87 10.38 -1.57
N PRO A 126 -4.75 11.23 -2.13
CA PRO A 126 -4.39 12.59 -2.52
C PRO A 126 -4.47 13.57 -1.33
N GLY A 127 -3.94 14.78 -1.52
CA GLY A 127 -3.94 15.86 -0.54
C GLY A 127 -2.82 15.79 0.47
N HIS A 128 -2.84 16.73 1.41
CA HIS A 128 -1.88 16.85 2.50
C HIS A 128 -2.08 15.71 3.51
N ILE A 129 -0.99 15.24 4.13
CA ILE A 129 -0.98 14.15 5.11
C ILE A 129 -1.65 14.54 6.44
N ASP A 130 -1.48 15.79 6.85
CA ASP A 130 -2.24 16.43 7.92
C ASP A 130 -3.60 16.90 7.38
N PRO A 131 -4.73 16.31 7.80
CA PRO A 131 -6.04 16.65 7.25
C PRO A 131 -6.48 18.07 7.61
N HIS A 132 -5.89 18.70 8.64
CA HIS A 132 -6.19 20.08 9.00
C HIS A 132 -5.69 21.08 7.95
N GLN A 133 -4.78 20.65 7.08
CA GLN A 133 -4.25 21.47 5.98
C GLN A 133 -4.98 21.23 4.64
N ASN A 134 -5.94 20.30 4.61
CA ASN A 134 -6.78 20.06 3.44
C ASN A 134 -7.99 21.01 3.47
N ASP A 135 -7.73 22.27 3.15
CA ASP A 135 -8.69 23.38 3.14
C ASP A 135 -9.25 23.71 1.73
N GLY A 136 -8.85 22.93 0.72
CA GLY A 136 -9.19 23.12 -0.68
C GLY A 136 -8.48 24.29 -1.38
N LYS A 137 -7.60 25.02 -0.69
CA LYS A 137 -6.95 26.24 -1.20
C LYS A 137 -5.44 26.13 -1.21
N TYR A 138 -4.85 25.57 -0.16
CA TYR A 138 -3.42 25.31 -0.10
C TYR A 138 -3.02 24.39 -1.26
N GLU A 139 -1.95 24.71 -2.00
CA GLU A 139 -1.52 23.94 -3.18
C GLU A 139 -1.39 22.44 -2.85
N GLY A 140 -0.79 22.15 -1.71
CA GLY A 140 -0.60 20.79 -1.23
C GLY A 140 -1.89 20.05 -0.84
N SER A 141 -3.02 20.76 -0.67
CA SER A 141 -4.33 20.13 -0.44
C SER A 141 -4.87 19.41 -1.66
N GLN A 142 -4.34 19.70 -2.86
CA GLN A 142 -4.85 19.19 -4.14
C GLN A 142 -6.35 19.46 -4.33
N GLY A 143 -6.86 20.57 -3.80
CA GLY A 143 -8.27 20.95 -3.88
C GLY A 143 -9.18 20.17 -2.93
N ILE A 144 -8.63 19.33 -2.06
CA ILE A 144 -9.40 18.57 -1.08
C ILE A 144 -9.77 19.47 0.09
N VAL A 145 -11.07 19.48 0.39
CA VAL A 145 -11.62 19.95 1.67
C VAL A 145 -11.93 18.72 2.50
N GLU A 146 -11.27 18.58 3.65
CA GLU A 146 -11.33 17.35 4.43
C GLU A 146 -12.04 17.52 5.77
N ASN A 147 -12.86 16.52 6.13
CA ASN A 147 -13.37 16.37 7.48
C ASN A 147 -12.34 15.62 8.34
N ILE A 148 -11.83 16.26 9.39
CA ILE A 148 -10.82 15.70 10.29
C ILE A 148 -11.34 14.60 11.24
N ALA A 149 -12.64 14.31 11.24
CA ALA A 149 -13.28 13.42 12.21
C ALA A 149 -12.72 11.99 12.22
N TRP A 150 -12.11 11.54 11.12
CA TRP A 150 -11.49 10.22 11.01
C TRP A 150 -10.14 10.10 11.71
N GLU A 151 -9.42 11.20 11.93
CA GLU A 151 -8.01 11.20 12.36
C GLU A 151 -7.83 10.54 13.74
N ALA A 152 -8.55 11.04 14.75
CA ALA A 152 -8.41 10.51 16.11
C ALA A 152 -8.89 9.04 16.24
N PRO A 153 -10.02 8.62 15.64
CA PRO A 153 -10.38 7.20 15.53
C PRO A 153 -9.31 6.33 14.87
N LEU A 154 -8.72 6.78 13.76
CA LEU A 154 -7.68 6.02 13.05
C LEU A 154 -6.39 5.89 13.90
N PHE A 155 -5.99 6.95 14.60
CA PHE A 155 -4.82 6.89 15.49
C PHE A 155 -5.02 5.89 16.61
N ARG A 156 -6.24 5.80 17.19
CA ARG A 156 -6.58 4.76 18.16
C ARG A 156 -6.52 3.35 17.57
N LEU A 157 -6.85 3.18 16.28
CA LEU A 157 -6.66 1.90 15.60
C LEU A 157 -5.16 1.57 15.50
N PHE A 158 -4.32 2.52 15.10
CA PHE A 158 -2.86 2.31 15.07
C PHE A 158 -2.29 1.97 16.44
N ASP A 159 -2.72 2.64 17.50
CA ASP A 159 -2.33 2.29 18.87
C ASP A 159 -2.71 0.84 19.20
N SER A 160 -3.93 0.41 18.83
CA SER A 160 -4.38 -0.96 19.06
C SER A 160 -3.56 -1.98 18.25
N ILE A 161 -3.28 -1.71 16.98
CA ILE A 161 -2.46 -2.60 16.14
C ILE A 161 -1.05 -2.67 16.70
N TYR A 162 -0.46 -1.55 17.13
CA TYR A 162 0.86 -1.51 17.76
C TYR A 162 0.91 -2.36 19.03
N ALA A 163 -0.16 -2.36 19.84
CA ALA A 163 -0.24 -3.15 21.07
C ALA A 163 -0.53 -4.65 20.87
N ASP A 164 -1.24 -5.07 19.81
CA ASP A 164 -1.55 -6.49 19.56
C ASP A 164 -0.43 -7.17 18.76
N GLU A 165 0.34 -8.03 19.42
CA GLU A 165 1.45 -8.80 18.83
C GLU A 165 1.03 -9.73 17.67
N ASN A 166 -0.27 -9.98 17.49
CA ASN A 166 -0.81 -10.86 16.45
C ASN A 166 -1.48 -10.12 15.28
N SER A 167 -1.56 -8.78 15.31
CA SER A 167 -2.02 -8.00 14.16
C SER A 167 -0.85 -7.59 13.28
N ALA A 168 -1.06 -7.16 12.04
CA ALA A 168 -0.04 -6.58 11.18
C ALA A 168 -0.63 -5.42 10.36
N LEU A 169 0.19 -4.41 10.07
CA LEU A 169 -0.16 -3.26 9.22
C LEU A 169 0.92 -3.05 8.16
N LEU A 170 0.52 -3.14 6.90
CA LEU A 170 1.33 -2.74 5.75
C LEU A 170 0.75 -1.46 5.15
N ALA A 171 1.49 -0.37 5.17
CA ALA A 171 0.99 0.94 4.74
C ALA A 171 1.74 1.49 3.52
N VAL A 172 0.99 2.02 2.57
CA VAL A 172 1.51 2.57 1.31
C VAL A 172 1.25 4.08 1.23
N CYS A 173 2.25 4.83 0.77
CA CYS A 173 2.18 6.23 0.39
C CYS A 173 1.49 7.11 1.45
N HIS A 174 0.24 7.53 1.23
CA HIS A 174 -0.50 8.39 2.15
C HIS A 174 -0.67 7.76 3.53
N THR A 175 -0.99 6.47 3.64
CA THR A 175 -1.09 5.82 4.96
C THR A 175 0.26 5.82 5.69
N PHE A 176 1.38 5.67 4.97
CA PHE A 176 2.71 5.80 5.58
C PHE A 176 2.94 7.22 6.13
N GLY A 177 2.56 8.25 5.38
CA GLY A 177 2.60 9.62 5.86
C GLY A 177 1.77 9.84 7.13
N VAL A 178 0.54 9.31 7.16
CA VAL A 178 -0.35 9.41 8.33
C VAL A 178 0.24 8.67 9.53
N MET A 179 0.87 7.51 9.33
CA MET A 179 1.61 6.82 10.39
C MET A 179 2.82 7.61 10.89
N CYS A 180 3.54 8.30 10.00
CA CYS A 180 4.64 9.17 10.40
C CYS A 180 4.16 10.32 11.28
N ARG A 181 2.98 10.87 10.97
CA ARG A 181 2.32 11.90 11.80
C ARG A 181 1.86 11.32 13.14
N TRP A 182 1.15 10.19 13.14
CA TRP A 182 0.70 9.50 14.36
C TRP A 182 1.86 9.25 15.34
N SER A 183 2.97 8.74 14.84
CA SER A 183 4.16 8.43 15.65
C SER A 183 5.06 9.64 15.93
N GLY A 184 4.85 10.76 15.25
CA GLY A 184 5.71 11.95 15.29
C GLY A 184 7.12 11.75 14.71
N ILE A 185 7.38 10.64 14.01
CA ILE A 185 8.74 10.25 13.60
C ILE A 185 9.27 11.04 12.40
N ALA A 186 8.37 11.48 11.52
CA ALA A 186 8.70 12.27 10.34
C ALA A 186 7.61 13.29 10.07
N ARG A 187 8.01 14.42 9.48
CA ARG A 187 7.11 15.46 9.00
C ARG A 187 6.98 15.39 7.47
N ALA A 188 5.78 15.67 6.97
CA ALA A 188 5.55 15.85 5.55
C ALA A 188 6.10 17.22 5.10
N VAL A 189 6.82 17.24 3.98
CA VAL A 189 7.36 18.44 3.35
C VAL A 189 6.95 18.44 1.89
N LEU A 190 6.23 19.48 1.47
CA LEU A 190 5.82 19.62 0.07
C LEU A 190 7.05 19.75 -0.82
N ARG A 191 7.11 18.98 -1.91
CA ARG A 191 8.20 19.05 -2.88
C ARG A 191 8.08 20.31 -3.72
N GLY A 192 8.99 21.24 -3.54
CA GLY A 192 9.08 22.46 -4.33
C GLY A 192 9.72 22.22 -5.72
N PRO A 193 9.67 23.22 -6.62
CA PRO A 193 10.31 23.17 -7.93
C PRO A 193 11.80 22.82 -7.89
N GLU A 194 12.50 23.25 -6.83
CA GLU A 194 13.92 22.97 -6.60
C GLU A 194 14.23 21.48 -6.41
N GLU A 195 13.27 20.70 -5.90
CA GLU A 195 13.35 19.24 -5.77
C GLU A 195 12.74 18.50 -6.99
N GLY A 196 12.45 19.23 -8.06
CA GLY A 196 11.83 18.71 -9.29
C GLY A 196 10.29 18.59 -9.23
N GLY A 197 9.65 19.15 -8.20
CA GLY A 197 8.21 19.05 -7.99
C GLY A 197 7.75 17.64 -7.59
N LYS A 198 6.53 17.27 -7.99
CA LYS A 198 5.91 15.95 -7.73
C LYS A 198 6.87 14.83 -8.12
N SER A 199 7.17 13.94 -7.17
CA SER A 199 7.93 12.72 -7.43
C SER A 199 7.04 11.77 -8.23
N SER A 200 7.45 11.40 -9.45
CA SER A 200 6.61 10.60 -10.34
C SER A 200 7.41 9.73 -11.30
N GLY A 201 6.97 8.47 -11.46
CA GLY A 201 7.54 7.50 -12.41
C GLY A 201 8.52 6.52 -11.76
N VAL A 202 9.39 5.92 -12.58
CA VAL A 202 10.36 4.92 -12.09
C VAL A 202 11.59 5.62 -11.50
N LEU A 203 11.72 5.56 -10.18
CA LEU A 203 12.79 6.19 -9.41
C LEU A 203 13.66 5.15 -8.70
N GLU A 204 14.53 5.61 -7.81
CA GLU A 204 15.44 4.76 -7.06
C GLU A 204 15.45 5.14 -5.58
N ASN A 205 15.31 4.12 -4.74
CA ASN A 205 15.58 4.17 -3.31
C ASN A 205 16.91 3.48 -3.00
N ILE A 206 17.47 3.81 -1.84
CA ILE A 206 18.63 3.15 -1.27
C ILE A 206 18.28 2.55 0.09
N LEU A 207 18.58 1.27 0.28
CA LEU A 207 18.42 0.58 1.55
C LEU A 207 19.47 1.04 2.55
N THR A 208 19.05 1.27 3.79
CA THR A 208 19.96 1.50 4.92
C THR A 208 20.78 0.24 5.23
N PRO A 209 21.88 0.34 6.00
CA PRO A 209 22.57 -0.84 6.51
C PRO A 209 21.62 -1.80 7.26
N GLU A 210 20.71 -1.25 8.05
CA GLU A 210 19.66 -1.99 8.76
C GLU A 210 18.72 -2.69 7.77
N GLY A 211 18.28 -2.01 6.71
CA GLY A 211 17.45 -2.59 5.66
C GLY A 211 18.14 -3.73 4.90
N GLN A 212 19.44 -3.61 4.63
CA GLN A 212 20.23 -4.66 3.98
C GLN A 212 20.40 -5.90 4.86
N GLN A 213 20.54 -5.71 6.17
CA GLN A 213 20.72 -6.80 7.14
C GLN A 213 19.40 -7.32 7.69
N HIS A 214 18.28 -6.66 7.38
CA HIS A 214 16.98 -6.99 7.91
C HIS A 214 16.60 -8.45 7.57
N PRO A 215 16.19 -9.28 8.54
CA PRO A 215 15.92 -10.71 8.31
C PRO A 215 14.94 -10.99 7.18
N TRP A 216 13.90 -10.15 7.05
CA TRP A 216 12.93 -10.20 5.94
C TRP A 216 13.50 -9.73 4.58
N PHE A 217 14.30 -8.66 4.58
CA PHE A 217 14.70 -7.99 3.33
C PHE A 217 16.09 -8.41 2.83
N ARG A 218 16.92 -9.09 3.64
CA ARG A 218 18.31 -9.39 3.29
C ARG A 218 18.46 -10.14 1.97
N HIS A 219 17.59 -11.12 1.72
CA HIS A 219 17.66 -11.88 0.47
C HIS A 219 17.25 -11.03 -0.73
N PHE A 220 16.26 -10.15 -0.53
CA PHE A 220 15.90 -9.15 -1.52
C PHE A 220 17.05 -8.18 -1.78
N ALA A 221 17.70 -7.67 -0.74
CA ALA A 221 18.85 -6.78 -0.82
C ALA A 221 20.00 -7.42 -1.62
N GLU A 222 20.29 -8.70 -1.41
CA GLU A 222 21.31 -9.44 -2.18
C GLU A 222 21.06 -9.47 -3.70
N MET A 223 19.80 -9.35 -4.13
CA MET A 223 19.42 -9.30 -5.55
C MET A 223 19.51 -7.89 -6.15
N LEU A 224 19.68 -6.86 -5.34
CA LEU A 224 19.72 -5.48 -5.80
C LEU A 224 21.11 -5.10 -6.34
N PRO A 225 21.18 -4.20 -7.35
CA PRO A 225 22.43 -3.54 -7.72
C PRO A 225 23.11 -2.90 -6.51
N GLY A 226 24.40 -3.19 -6.32
CA GLY A 226 25.15 -2.70 -5.15
C GLY A 226 24.63 -3.20 -3.80
N LYS A 227 23.74 -4.21 -3.81
CA LYS A 227 23.02 -4.78 -2.67
C LYS A 227 22.07 -3.83 -1.92
N ASN A 228 21.83 -2.64 -2.45
CA ASN A 228 21.04 -1.64 -1.74
C ASN A 228 20.22 -0.71 -2.64
N ARG A 229 20.41 -0.72 -3.97
CA ARG A 229 19.69 0.20 -4.86
C ARG A 229 18.43 -0.45 -5.40
N LEU A 230 17.29 0.09 -5.00
CA LEU A 230 15.96 -0.41 -5.31
C LEU A 230 15.28 0.49 -6.34
N ARG A 231 14.95 -0.06 -7.51
CA ARG A 231 14.05 0.62 -8.47
C ARG A 231 12.61 0.56 -7.96
N ILE A 232 11.93 1.69 -7.99
CA ILE A 232 10.56 1.84 -7.47
C ILE A 232 9.66 2.57 -8.46
N MET A 233 8.35 2.36 -8.35
CA MET A 233 7.34 3.26 -8.92
C MET A 233 6.93 4.28 -7.85
N ASP A 234 7.01 5.58 -8.14
CA ASP A 234 6.63 6.64 -7.22
C ASP A 234 5.57 7.57 -7.81
N SER A 235 4.71 8.14 -6.97
CA SER A 235 3.74 9.17 -7.35
C SER A 235 3.28 9.95 -6.10
N ARG A 236 4.13 10.86 -5.61
CA ARG A 236 3.90 11.59 -4.35
C ARG A 236 4.26 13.07 -4.43
N LEU A 237 3.55 13.89 -3.66
CA LEU A 237 3.82 15.32 -3.50
C LEU A 237 4.68 15.64 -2.27
N TYR A 238 4.75 14.73 -1.30
CA TYR A 238 5.38 15.00 -0.01
C TYR A 238 6.59 14.10 0.23
N ASP A 239 7.66 14.73 0.69
CA ASP A 239 8.78 14.07 1.33
C ASP A 239 8.50 13.86 2.81
N LEU A 240 8.93 12.71 3.33
CA LEU A 240 8.85 12.41 4.75
C LEU A 240 10.24 12.60 5.34
N ILE A 241 10.42 13.68 6.07
CA ILE A 241 11.71 14.06 6.65
C ILE A 241 11.71 13.70 8.13
N LEU A 242 12.67 12.89 8.56
CA LEU A 242 12.80 12.46 9.96
C LEU A 242 12.95 13.67 10.90
N ASN A 243 12.25 13.65 12.04
CA ASN A 243 12.25 14.73 13.03
C ASN A 243 13.42 14.67 14.04
N GLY A 244 14.39 13.77 13.84
CA GLY A 244 15.53 13.57 14.74
C GLY A 244 15.66 12.11 15.17
N SER A 245 15.97 11.88 16.44
CA SER A 245 16.14 10.53 16.99
C SER A 245 14.82 9.74 16.93
N LEU A 246 14.90 8.54 16.37
CA LEU A 246 13.79 7.62 16.24
C LEU A 246 13.36 7.14 17.64
N LYS A 247 12.04 7.05 17.86
CA LYS A 247 11.45 6.57 19.11
C LYS A 247 10.79 5.20 18.87
N ASN A 248 10.55 4.47 19.95
CA ASN A 248 9.67 3.28 19.98
C ASN A 248 10.09 2.12 19.04
N GLY A 249 11.39 1.94 18.83
CA GLY A 249 11.94 0.80 18.05
C GLY A 249 11.82 0.92 16.53
N ALA A 250 11.36 2.07 16.02
CA ALA A 250 11.23 2.28 14.59
C ALA A 250 12.60 2.31 13.89
N THR A 251 12.69 1.65 12.74
CA THR A 251 13.91 1.44 11.98
C THR A 251 13.71 1.89 10.53
N PRO A 252 14.43 2.92 10.05
CA PRO A 252 14.38 3.31 8.65
C PRO A 252 15.03 2.20 7.81
N ILE A 253 14.27 1.71 6.85
CA ILE A 253 14.69 0.63 5.95
C ILE A 253 15.29 1.20 4.66
N GLY A 254 14.82 2.36 4.22
CA GLY A 254 15.27 2.96 2.98
C GLY A 254 14.92 4.43 2.86
N PHE A 255 15.72 5.11 2.03
CA PHE A 255 15.60 6.51 1.69
C PHE A 255 15.49 6.67 0.18
N GLU A 256 14.97 7.80 -0.26
CA GLU A 256 15.08 8.18 -1.68
C GLU A 256 16.56 8.40 -2.06
N THR A 257 16.85 8.37 -3.36
CA THR A 257 18.14 8.85 -3.89
C THR A 257 17.96 10.23 -4.54
N VAL A 258 19.01 11.04 -4.54
CA VAL A 258 19.03 12.30 -5.30
C VAL A 258 19.24 11.96 -6.77
N LYS A 259 18.13 11.74 -7.48
CA LYS A 259 18.10 11.15 -8.82
C LYS A 259 18.69 9.73 -8.84
N ILE A 260 18.41 9.03 -9.94
CA ILE A 260 18.84 7.66 -10.18
C ILE A 260 20.38 7.58 -10.17
N GLY A 261 20.94 6.65 -9.41
CA GLY A 261 22.38 6.47 -9.25
C GLY A 261 23.05 7.49 -8.34
N GLY A 262 22.31 8.49 -7.84
CA GLY A 262 22.82 9.53 -6.97
C GLY A 262 23.06 9.07 -5.52
N PRO A 263 23.52 9.98 -4.65
CA PRO A 263 23.65 9.71 -3.22
C PRO A 263 22.26 9.56 -2.56
N GLN A 264 22.26 9.09 -1.31
CA GLN A 264 21.06 9.07 -0.48
C GLN A 264 20.51 10.50 -0.30
N GLY A 265 19.20 10.66 -0.51
CA GLY A 265 18.45 11.88 -0.23
C GLY A 265 17.99 11.98 1.22
N LYS A 266 17.07 12.92 1.50
CA LYS A 266 16.59 13.18 2.87
C LYS A 266 15.27 12.48 3.18
N SER A 267 14.44 12.22 2.16
CA SER A 267 13.14 11.59 2.38
C SER A 267 13.30 10.12 2.76
N VAL A 268 12.72 9.72 3.90
CA VAL A 268 12.56 8.32 4.25
C VAL A 268 11.43 7.73 3.39
N THR A 269 11.71 6.57 2.79
CA THR A 269 10.78 5.93 1.85
C THR A 269 10.33 4.56 2.30
N MET A 270 10.96 3.99 3.32
CA MET A 270 10.60 2.70 3.91
C MET A 270 10.91 2.73 5.42
N MET A 271 9.97 2.26 6.24
CA MET A 271 10.11 2.26 7.70
C MET A 271 9.44 1.03 8.30
N GLU A 272 10.11 0.43 9.27
CA GLU A 272 9.56 -0.60 10.15
C GLU A 272 9.33 0.00 11.54
N TRP A 273 8.22 -0.32 12.20
CA TRP A 273 7.98 0.06 13.61
C TRP A 273 8.18 -1.09 14.58
N VAL A 274 7.71 -2.29 14.21
CA VAL A 274 7.67 -3.46 15.10
C VAL A 274 7.85 -4.74 14.30
N ARG A 275 8.61 -5.69 14.85
CA ARG A 275 8.75 -7.06 14.34
C ARG A 275 7.79 -8.01 15.02
N ASP A 276 7.51 -9.13 14.36
CA ASP A 276 6.88 -10.28 14.98
C ASP A 276 7.74 -10.87 16.10
N LYS A 277 7.17 -11.80 16.88
CA LYS A 277 7.88 -12.47 17.98
C LYS A 277 9.11 -13.25 17.53
N GLY A 278 9.10 -13.76 16.29
CA GLY A 278 10.25 -14.44 15.70
C GLY A 278 11.40 -13.50 15.35
N GLY A 279 11.18 -12.19 15.35
CA GLY A 279 12.16 -11.19 14.95
C GLY A 279 12.48 -11.22 13.45
N ILE A 280 11.59 -11.79 12.63
CA ILE A 280 11.79 -12.01 11.20
C ILE A 280 10.90 -11.09 10.37
N MET A 281 9.58 -11.14 10.59
CA MET A 281 8.60 -10.41 9.79
C MET A 281 8.36 -9.02 10.36
N PRO A 282 8.41 -7.95 9.53
CA PRO A 282 8.00 -6.65 10.00
C PRO A 282 6.48 -6.65 10.14
N ARG A 283 6.00 -6.53 11.37
CA ARG A 283 4.59 -6.57 11.72
C ARG A 283 3.90 -5.26 11.37
N ILE A 284 4.63 -4.16 11.57
CA ILE A 284 4.20 -2.82 11.15
C ILE A 284 5.27 -2.26 10.22
N PHE A 285 4.94 -2.18 8.94
CA PHE A 285 5.85 -1.76 7.87
C PHE A 285 5.15 -0.78 6.95
N ALA A 286 5.88 0.21 6.48
CA ALA A 286 5.32 1.20 5.58
C ALA A 286 6.33 1.66 4.52
N VAL A 287 5.80 2.02 3.36
CA VAL A 287 6.56 2.50 2.21
C VAL A 287 5.90 3.73 1.61
N ASN A 288 6.71 4.67 1.11
CA ASN A 288 6.21 5.91 0.49
C ASN A 288 5.97 5.76 -1.01
N HIS A 289 6.58 4.74 -1.60
CA HIS A 289 6.44 4.39 -3.01
C HIS A 289 5.36 3.33 -3.21
N HIS A 290 5.13 2.91 -4.45
CA HIS A 290 4.02 2.03 -4.82
C HIS A 290 4.48 0.63 -5.29
N PRO A 291 4.95 -0.25 -4.38
CA PRO A 291 5.36 -1.61 -4.75
C PRO A 291 4.19 -2.51 -5.17
N GLU A 292 2.94 -2.09 -4.96
CA GLU A 292 1.75 -2.75 -5.47
C GLU A 292 1.56 -2.55 -6.99
N ILE A 293 2.17 -1.51 -7.56
CA ILE A 293 2.07 -1.15 -8.99
C ILE A 293 3.26 -1.76 -9.76
N ILE A 294 3.28 -3.09 -9.88
CA ILE A 294 4.43 -3.85 -10.42
C ILE A 294 4.23 -4.41 -11.84
N ASP A 295 3.01 -4.78 -12.21
CA ASP A 295 2.74 -5.40 -13.51
C ASP A 295 2.20 -4.37 -14.51
N ARG A 296 3.06 -3.91 -15.42
CA ARG A 296 2.69 -2.94 -16.47
C ARG A 296 1.46 -3.35 -17.26
N LYS A 297 1.35 -4.63 -17.66
CA LYS A 297 0.20 -5.10 -18.44
C LYS A 297 -1.07 -5.00 -17.61
N ARG A 298 -0.99 -5.40 -16.33
CA ARG A 298 -2.09 -5.26 -15.36
C ARG A 298 -2.52 -3.81 -15.17
N GLN A 299 -1.55 -2.90 -15.01
CA GLN A 299 -1.84 -1.48 -14.80
C GLN A 299 -2.51 -0.85 -16.03
N LEU A 300 -2.03 -1.15 -17.24
CA LEU A 300 -2.66 -0.70 -18.48
C LEU A 300 -4.12 -1.17 -18.59
N GLN A 301 -4.41 -2.40 -18.16
CA GLN A 301 -5.78 -2.95 -18.20
C GLN A 301 -6.69 -2.38 -17.12
N ILE A 302 -6.22 -2.16 -15.89
CA ILE A 302 -7.00 -1.46 -14.85
C ILE A 302 -7.30 -0.03 -15.33
N LEU A 303 -6.29 0.65 -15.86
CA LEU A 303 -6.39 2.01 -16.36
C LEU A 303 -7.39 2.14 -17.52
N GLN A 304 -7.33 1.23 -18.50
CA GLN A 304 -8.27 1.18 -19.62
C GLN A 304 -9.70 0.94 -19.14
N ARG A 305 -9.92 -0.03 -18.23
CA ARG A 305 -11.26 -0.32 -17.69
C ARG A 305 -11.88 0.88 -16.99
N LYS A 306 -11.12 1.58 -16.14
CA LYS A 306 -11.62 2.79 -15.48
C LYS A 306 -12.02 3.86 -16.48
N PHE A 307 -11.26 4.01 -17.56
CA PHE A 307 -11.58 4.97 -18.60
C PHE A 307 -12.84 4.56 -19.37
N ASP A 308 -12.96 3.28 -19.74
CA ASP A 308 -14.14 2.75 -20.45
C ASP A 308 -15.42 2.86 -19.63
N HIS A 309 -15.33 2.73 -18.29
CA HIS A 309 -16.44 2.91 -17.36
C HIS A 309 -16.74 4.38 -17.01
N GLY A 310 -15.95 5.33 -17.51
CA GLY A 310 -16.12 6.75 -17.20
C GLY A 310 -15.77 7.13 -15.76
N GLU A 311 -15.05 6.27 -15.02
CA GLU A 311 -14.60 6.55 -13.65
C GLU A 311 -13.50 7.62 -13.59
N VAL A 312 -12.80 7.85 -14.72
CA VAL A 312 -11.67 8.78 -14.83
C VAL A 312 -11.81 9.65 -16.08
N THR A 313 -11.25 10.85 -16.04
CA THR A 313 -11.18 11.73 -17.22
C THR A 313 -10.09 11.27 -18.19
N ARG A 314 -10.12 11.79 -19.43
CA ARG A 314 -9.07 11.55 -20.43
C ARG A 314 -7.72 12.02 -19.94
N GLU A 315 -7.67 13.19 -19.31
CA GLU A 315 -6.43 13.80 -18.81
C GLU A 315 -5.79 12.93 -17.71
N TRP A 316 -6.61 12.43 -16.77
CA TRP A 316 -6.14 11.52 -15.74
C TRP A 316 -5.65 10.19 -16.34
N TYR A 317 -6.39 9.65 -17.30
CA TYR A 317 -6.01 8.43 -18.02
C TYR A 317 -4.64 8.59 -18.69
N GLU A 318 -4.43 9.68 -19.43
CA GLU A 318 -3.17 9.95 -20.12
C GLU A 318 -2.00 10.24 -19.17
N GLU A 319 -2.23 10.93 -18.05
CA GLU A 319 -1.20 11.12 -17.02
C GLU A 319 -0.73 9.77 -16.49
N ARG A 320 -1.66 8.88 -16.10
CA ARG A 320 -1.31 7.56 -15.56
C ARG A 320 -0.73 6.64 -16.61
N LEU A 321 -1.19 6.72 -17.86
CA LEU A 321 -0.64 5.95 -18.97
C LEU A 321 0.85 6.25 -19.13
N ARG A 322 1.25 7.53 -19.13
CA ARG A 322 2.66 7.94 -19.22
C ARG A 322 3.54 7.41 -18.08
N LEU A 323 2.98 7.19 -16.89
CA LEU A 323 3.75 6.67 -15.75
C LEU A 323 4.01 5.17 -15.85
N VAL A 324 3.12 4.44 -16.54
CA VAL A 324 3.23 2.98 -16.68
C VAL A 324 3.83 2.58 -18.03
N THR A 325 3.90 3.47 -19.03
CA THR A 325 4.46 3.19 -20.36
C THR A 325 5.95 3.33 -20.45
#